data_AF-A0A927HG37-F1
#
_entry.id   AF-A0A927HG37-F1
#
_cell.length_a   1.000
_cell.length_b   1.000
_cell.length_c   1.000
_cell.angle_alpha   90.00
_cell.angle_beta   90.00
_cell.angle_gamma   90.00
#
_symmetry.space_group_name_H-M   'P 1'
#
loop_
_entity.id
_entity.type
_entity.pdbx_description
1 polymer ?
#
loop_
_entity_poly.entity_id
_entity_poly.type
_entity_poly.pdbx_seq_one_letter_code
_entity_poly.pdbx_strand_id
1 'polypeptide(L)'
;MAALRTLILGFVLLLAACGGSAERFAVSTPSVVEEVRIGFASVEVRDVSLPTYAASDEIHLQSADGRLTSSTDVLWADDPERAVALEISQNLARMTKRRIASEPWPFQSFPDARLELRFAELVATTAGQFRASGQYFVAVENGGRERSGLFDLSVPFDPEAGPTAIAAARGQLILDLAAYVARNGLR
;
A
#
# COMPACT_ATOMS: atom_id res chain seq x y z
N MET A 1 8.64 20.00 53.21
CA MET A 1 7.53 19.71 52.27
C MET A 1 7.59 20.51 50.96
N ALA A 2 8.02 21.78 50.96
CA ALA A 2 8.14 22.58 49.73
C ALA A 2 9.16 22.00 48.72
N ALA A 3 10.36 21.61 49.17
CA ALA A 3 11.42 21.05 48.32
C ALA A 3 11.06 19.70 47.67
N LEU A 4 10.25 18.87 48.35
CA LEU A 4 9.77 17.59 47.80
C LEU A 4 8.72 17.82 46.68
N ARG A 5 7.90 18.88 46.81
CA ARG A 5 6.95 19.30 45.77
C ARG A 5 7.66 19.84 44.52
N THR A 6 8.76 20.59 44.68
CA THR A 6 9.53 21.11 43.54
C THR A 6 10.27 20.01 42.79
N LEU A 7 10.75 18.98 43.49
CA LEU A 7 11.41 17.82 42.89
C LEU A 7 10.44 16.95 42.06
N ILE A 8 9.21 16.75 42.57
CA ILE A 8 8.16 16.00 41.87
C ILE A 8 7.71 16.75 40.60
N LEU A 9 7.62 18.08 40.64
CA LEU A 9 7.22 18.88 39.48
C LEU A 9 8.28 18.87 38.36
N GLY A 10 9.58 18.87 38.72
CA GLY A 10 10.68 18.74 37.76
C GLY A 10 10.75 17.37 37.09
N PHE A 11 10.39 16.30 37.82
CA PHE A 11 10.37 14.95 37.27
C PHE A 11 9.24 14.74 36.24
N VAL A 12 8.07 15.35 36.47
CA VAL A 12 6.93 15.28 35.52
C VAL A 12 7.21 16.00 34.19
N LEU A 13 7.97 17.10 34.21
CA LEU A 13 8.37 17.84 33.00
C LEU A 13 9.38 17.05 32.13
N LEU A 14 10.18 16.16 32.73
CA LEU A 14 11.13 15.31 32.00
C LEU A 14 10.45 14.13 31.29
N LEU A 15 9.29 13.65 31.78
CA LEU A 15 8.53 12.59 31.10
C LEU A 15 7.73 13.10 29.89
N ALA A 16 7.40 14.39 29.82
CA ALA A 16 6.69 14.96 28.67
C ALA A 16 7.58 15.13 27.42
N ALA A 17 8.90 15.00 27.55
CA ALA A 17 9.86 15.15 26.45
C ALA A 17 10.20 13.84 25.72
N CYS A 18 9.71 12.69 26.21
CA CYS A 18 9.99 11.37 25.63
C CYS A 18 8.97 10.92 24.56
N GLY A 19 8.05 11.81 24.16
CA GLY A 19 7.12 11.56 23.05
C GLY A 19 7.59 12.23 21.78
N GLY A 20 8.64 11.69 21.14
CA GLY A 20 9.00 12.12 19.78
C GLY A 20 7.78 11.97 18.86
N SER A 21 7.47 12.99 18.07
CA SER A 21 6.37 12.91 17.10
C SER A 21 6.85 12.10 15.90
N ALA A 22 6.44 10.83 15.81
CA ALA A 22 6.73 9.99 14.64
C ALA A 22 6.28 10.70 13.34
N GLU A 23 7.17 10.73 12.36
CA GLU A 23 6.92 11.28 11.04
C GLU A 23 6.04 10.31 10.24
N ARG A 24 5.07 10.87 9.51
CA ARG A 24 4.11 10.10 8.72
C ARG A 24 4.21 10.46 7.25
N PHE A 25 4.47 9.46 6.43
CA PHE A 25 4.67 9.63 5.00
C PHE A 25 3.42 9.17 4.25
N ALA A 26 2.77 10.12 3.60
CA ALA A 26 1.69 9.83 2.67
C ALA A 26 2.28 9.35 1.34
N VAL A 27 1.60 8.39 0.72
CA VAL A 27 2.02 7.85 -0.57
C VAL A 27 1.63 8.82 -1.67
N SER A 28 2.61 9.22 -2.48
CA SER A 28 2.37 10.04 -3.66
C SER A 28 1.94 9.14 -4.80
N THR A 29 0.66 9.18 -5.19
CA THR A 29 0.16 8.42 -6.34
C THR A 29 0.47 9.16 -7.64
N PRO A 30 1.20 8.55 -8.59
CA PRO A 30 1.45 9.18 -9.88
C PRO A 30 0.17 9.35 -10.70
N SER A 31 0.18 10.31 -11.64
CA SER A 31 -0.95 10.53 -12.53
C SER A 31 -1.14 9.36 -13.50
N VAL A 32 -2.38 8.90 -13.63
CA VAL A 32 -2.76 7.90 -14.65
C VAL A 32 -2.86 8.58 -16.01
N VAL A 33 -2.00 8.19 -16.95
CA VAL A 33 -1.94 8.76 -18.31
C VAL A 33 -2.45 7.82 -19.41
N GLU A 34 -2.60 6.54 -19.10
CA GLU A 34 -3.05 5.51 -20.04
C GLU A 34 -4.51 5.11 -19.79
N GLU A 35 -5.21 4.75 -20.86
CA GLU A 35 -6.53 4.11 -20.79
C GLU A 35 -6.44 2.61 -21.16
N VAL A 36 -7.05 1.76 -20.34
CA VAL A 36 -7.05 0.30 -20.52
C VAL A 36 -8.48 -0.22 -20.54
N ARG A 37 -8.86 -0.91 -21.61
CA ARG A 37 -10.18 -1.58 -21.68
C ARG A 37 -10.17 -2.87 -20.87
N ILE A 38 -11.24 -3.07 -20.10
CA ILE A 38 -11.49 -4.29 -19.32
C ILE A 38 -12.84 -4.90 -19.69
N GLY A 39 -13.00 -6.21 -19.43
CA GLY A 39 -14.19 -7.02 -19.72
C GLY A 39 -15.35 -6.86 -18.73
N PHE A 40 -15.16 -6.07 -17.65
CA PHE A 40 -16.15 -5.87 -16.59
C PHE A 40 -16.64 -4.41 -16.58
N ALA A 41 -17.92 -4.18 -16.28
CA ALA A 41 -18.47 -2.83 -16.13
C ALA A 41 -18.28 -2.29 -14.70
N SER A 42 -18.21 -3.19 -13.73
CA SER A 42 -17.95 -2.92 -12.32
C SER A 42 -17.05 -3.96 -11.67
N VAL A 43 -16.12 -3.52 -10.83
CA VAL A 43 -15.21 -4.41 -10.10
C VAL A 43 -15.05 -3.90 -8.67
N GLU A 44 -15.20 -4.80 -7.71
CA GLU A 44 -14.84 -4.54 -6.33
C GLU A 44 -13.41 -5.00 -6.07
N VAL A 45 -12.56 -4.12 -5.54
CA VAL A 45 -11.22 -4.45 -5.06
C VAL A 45 -11.35 -4.84 -3.59
N ARG A 46 -11.10 -6.10 -3.25
CA ARG A 46 -11.12 -6.58 -1.87
C ARG A 46 -9.97 -5.96 -1.08
N ASP A 47 -10.05 -6.05 0.24
CA ASP A 47 -8.87 -5.79 1.07
C ASP A 47 -7.70 -6.67 0.61
N VAL A 48 -6.51 -6.08 0.57
CA VAL A 48 -5.32 -6.80 0.13
C VAL A 48 -4.72 -7.57 1.28
N SER A 49 -4.19 -8.76 1.00
CA SER A 49 -3.44 -9.52 2.00
C SER A 49 -1.97 -9.12 1.91
N LEU A 50 -1.44 -8.50 2.96
CA LEU A 50 -0.02 -8.15 3.06
C LEU A 50 0.74 -9.07 4.01
N PRO A 51 2.05 -9.30 3.78
CA PRO A 51 2.93 -9.85 4.81
C PRO A 51 2.94 -8.96 6.06
N THR A 52 3.10 -9.55 7.25
CA THR A 52 2.99 -8.81 8.53
C THR A 52 3.89 -7.57 8.61
N TYR A 53 5.11 -7.63 8.07
CA TYR A 53 6.01 -6.47 8.05
C TYR A 53 5.51 -5.34 7.14
N ALA A 54 4.85 -5.67 6.03
CA ALA A 54 4.31 -4.70 5.08
C ALA A 54 2.94 -4.16 5.51
N ALA A 55 2.21 -4.93 6.32
CA ALA A 55 0.94 -4.53 6.94
C ALA A 55 1.12 -3.56 8.12
N SER A 56 2.33 -3.41 8.65
CA SER A 56 2.60 -2.51 9.77
C SER A 56 2.72 -1.05 9.33
N ASP A 57 2.43 -0.13 10.26
CA ASP A 57 2.64 1.30 10.05
C ASP A 57 4.11 1.66 9.78
N GLU A 58 5.09 0.85 10.18
CA GLU A 58 6.51 1.17 9.99
C GLU A 58 6.98 0.96 8.54
N ILE A 59 7.82 1.87 8.05
CA ILE A 59 8.46 1.73 6.73
C ILE A 59 9.67 0.79 6.87
N HIS A 60 9.54 -0.40 6.28
CA HIS A 60 10.58 -1.43 6.31
C HIS A 60 11.54 -1.30 5.11
N LEU A 61 12.84 -1.41 5.40
CA LEU A 61 13.90 -1.61 4.42
C LEU A 61 14.50 -3.02 4.55
N GLN A 62 14.72 -3.67 3.41
CA GLN A 62 15.41 -4.94 3.30
C GLN A 62 16.87 -4.73 2.89
N SER A 63 17.81 -5.25 3.67
CA SER A 63 19.23 -5.30 3.29
C SER A 63 19.53 -6.49 2.36
N ALA A 64 20.72 -6.47 1.74
CA ALA A 64 21.13 -7.51 0.77
C ALA A 64 21.20 -8.94 1.34
N ASP A 65 21.34 -9.08 2.66
CA ASP A 65 21.31 -10.35 3.41
C ASP A 65 19.89 -10.81 3.76
N GLY A 66 18.85 -10.06 3.36
CA GLY A 66 17.45 -10.37 3.59
C GLY A 66 16.87 -9.85 4.91
N ARG A 67 17.69 -9.21 5.76
CA ARG A 67 17.21 -8.64 7.04
C ARG A 67 16.31 -7.43 6.78
N LEU A 68 15.23 -7.35 7.54
CA LEU A 68 14.33 -6.20 7.57
C LEU A 68 14.69 -5.27 8.73
N THR A 69 14.75 -3.97 8.44
CA THR A 69 14.97 -2.91 9.43
C THR A 69 13.93 -1.82 9.27
N SER A 70 13.45 -1.30 10.38
CA SER A 70 12.44 -0.25 10.45
C SER A 70 12.69 0.63 11.68
N SER A 71 11.91 1.71 11.82
CA SER A 71 11.93 2.58 12.99
C SER A 71 10.51 3.00 13.35
N THR A 72 10.22 3.08 14.64
CA THR A 72 8.94 3.61 15.17
C THR A 72 8.76 5.11 14.88
N ASP A 73 9.82 5.80 14.47
CA ASP A 73 9.79 7.23 14.15
C ASP A 73 9.40 7.51 12.69
N VAL A 74 9.38 6.49 11.82
CA VAL A 74 9.15 6.63 10.38
C VAL A 74 8.01 5.72 9.95
N LEU A 75 6.83 6.31 9.81
CA LEU A 75 5.58 5.59 9.64
C LEU A 75 4.90 5.93 8.31
N TRP A 76 4.11 5.00 7.78
CA TRP A 76 3.08 5.28 6.80
C TRP A 76 2.01 6.20 7.42
N ALA A 77 1.45 7.09 6.60
CA ALA A 77 0.39 7.99 7.05
C ALA A 77 -0.99 7.31 7.15
N ASP A 78 -1.11 6.08 6.67
CA ASP A 78 -2.34 5.31 6.60
C ASP A 78 -2.05 3.82 6.83
N ASP A 79 -3.08 3.07 7.22
CA ASP A 79 -3.06 1.62 7.30
C ASP A 79 -2.67 1.03 5.92
N PRO A 80 -1.58 0.24 5.83
CA PRO A 80 -1.06 -0.20 4.54
C PRO A 80 -2.03 -1.05 3.72
N GLU A 81 -2.79 -1.95 4.34
CA GLU A 81 -3.73 -2.83 3.63
C GLU A 81 -4.86 -1.99 3.00
N ARG A 82 -5.47 -1.13 3.81
CA ARG A 82 -6.50 -0.19 3.35
C ARG A 82 -5.98 0.76 2.27
N ALA A 83 -4.77 1.30 2.45
CA ALA A 83 -4.18 2.25 1.52
C ALA A 83 -3.89 1.62 0.16
N VAL A 84 -3.30 0.41 0.12
CA VAL A 84 -3.02 -0.29 -1.15
C VAL A 84 -4.34 -0.61 -1.87
N ALA A 85 -5.35 -1.14 -1.18
CA ALA A 85 -6.64 -1.46 -1.80
C ALA A 85 -7.29 -0.20 -2.42
N LEU A 86 -7.26 0.92 -1.69
CA LEU A 86 -7.76 2.20 -2.16
C LEU A 86 -6.98 2.69 -3.39
N GLU A 87 -5.65 2.68 -3.35
CA GLU A 87 -4.81 3.12 -4.47
C GLU A 87 -5.04 2.28 -5.74
N ILE A 88 -5.11 0.95 -5.61
CA ILE A 88 -5.46 0.06 -6.73
C ILE A 88 -6.83 0.41 -7.29
N SER A 89 -7.84 0.57 -6.43
CA SER A 89 -9.20 0.89 -6.87
C SER A 89 -9.27 2.22 -7.63
N GLN A 90 -8.59 3.25 -7.15
CA GLN A 90 -8.55 4.56 -7.77
C GLN A 90 -7.80 4.55 -9.10
N ASN A 91 -6.66 3.86 -9.16
CA ASN A 91 -5.87 3.73 -10.38
C ASN A 91 -6.65 2.97 -11.46
N LEU A 92 -7.29 1.85 -11.09
CA LEU A 92 -8.18 1.09 -11.98
C LEU A 92 -9.37 1.94 -12.45
N ALA A 93 -10.05 2.66 -11.56
CA ALA A 93 -11.16 3.54 -11.94
C ALA A 93 -10.73 4.59 -12.98
N ARG A 94 -9.59 5.26 -12.73
CA ARG A 94 -9.06 6.30 -13.62
C ARG A 94 -8.64 5.75 -14.99
N MET A 95 -7.97 4.60 -15.04
CA MET A 95 -7.46 4.03 -16.31
C MET A 95 -8.54 3.31 -17.11
N THR A 96 -9.52 2.69 -16.45
CA THR A 96 -10.53 1.87 -17.14
C THR A 96 -11.82 2.62 -17.44
N LYS A 97 -12.04 3.76 -16.77
CA LYS A 97 -13.32 4.51 -16.78
C LYS A 97 -14.52 3.63 -16.41
N ARG A 98 -14.29 2.59 -15.59
CA ARG A 98 -15.33 1.69 -15.08
C ARG A 98 -15.65 1.99 -13.63
N ARG A 99 -16.73 1.38 -13.13
CA ARG A 99 -17.14 1.50 -11.73
C ARG A 99 -16.27 0.60 -10.87
N ILE A 100 -15.19 1.15 -10.33
CA ILE A 100 -14.27 0.43 -9.45
C ILE A 100 -14.34 1.06 -8.06
N ALA A 101 -14.41 0.24 -7.02
CA ALA A 101 -14.34 0.68 -5.62
C ALA A 101 -13.67 -0.39 -4.78
N SER A 102 -13.00 0.01 -3.70
CA SER A 102 -12.52 -0.92 -2.68
C SER A 102 -13.67 -1.43 -1.81
N GLU A 103 -13.45 -2.54 -1.14
CA GLU A 103 -14.29 -3.03 -0.06
C GLU A 103 -14.39 -2.00 1.08
N PRO A 104 -15.56 -1.84 1.75
CA PRO A 104 -16.87 -2.43 1.40
C PRO A 104 -17.49 -1.84 0.12
N TRP A 105 -18.05 -2.70 -0.74
CA TRP A 105 -18.74 -2.27 -1.97
C TRP A 105 -19.81 -1.20 -1.70
N PRO A 106 -19.69 0.00 -2.29
CA PRO A 106 -20.58 1.10 -1.93
C PRO A 106 -21.88 1.15 -2.76
N PHE A 107 -22.09 0.24 -3.71
CA PHE A 107 -23.24 0.25 -4.61
C PHE A 107 -24.25 -0.85 -4.27
N GLN A 108 -25.54 -0.60 -4.57
CA GLN A 108 -26.61 -1.56 -4.32
C GLN A 108 -26.55 -2.80 -5.23
N SER A 109 -26.19 -2.61 -6.50
CA SER A 109 -25.96 -3.73 -7.43
C SER A 109 -24.64 -4.40 -7.11
N PHE A 110 -24.59 -5.73 -7.06
CA PHE A 110 -23.33 -6.47 -6.91
C PHE A 110 -22.32 -6.10 -8.01
N PRO A 111 -21.01 -6.17 -7.71
CA PRO A 111 -19.98 -5.96 -8.72
C PRO A 111 -19.97 -7.12 -9.73
N ASP A 112 -19.58 -6.85 -10.98
CA ASP A 112 -19.47 -7.91 -12.00
C ASP A 112 -18.30 -8.86 -11.71
N ALA A 113 -17.24 -8.34 -11.06
CA ALA A 113 -16.10 -9.12 -10.61
C ALA A 113 -15.54 -8.62 -9.27
N ARG A 114 -14.87 -9.52 -8.55
CA ARG A 114 -14.12 -9.21 -7.34
C ARG A 114 -12.64 -9.47 -7.58
N LEU A 115 -11.81 -8.46 -7.35
CA LEU A 115 -10.37 -8.53 -7.42
C LEU A 115 -9.78 -8.71 -6.03
N GLU A 116 -9.03 -9.79 -5.82
CA GLU A 116 -8.25 -10.04 -4.61
C GLU A 116 -6.75 -10.02 -4.96
N LEU A 117 -5.95 -9.41 -4.10
CA LEU A 117 -4.50 -9.33 -4.23
C LEU A 117 -3.85 -9.90 -2.96
N ARG A 118 -2.95 -10.87 -3.14
CA ARG A 118 -2.17 -11.47 -2.07
C ARG A 118 -0.70 -11.21 -2.34
N PHE A 119 -0.09 -10.38 -1.50
CA PHE A 119 1.32 -10.03 -1.62
C PHE A 119 2.17 -11.05 -0.87
N ALA A 120 3.22 -11.53 -1.54
CA ALA A 120 4.32 -12.25 -0.91
C ALA A 120 5.43 -11.29 -0.48
N GLU A 121 5.66 -10.24 -1.27
CA GLU A 121 6.58 -9.16 -0.95
C GLU A 121 5.95 -7.80 -1.26
N LEU A 122 6.23 -6.81 -0.40
CA LEU A 122 5.97 -5.40 -0.64
C LEU A 122 6.96 -4.59 0.21
N VAL A 123 8.15 -4.30 -0.34
CA VAL A 123 9.28 -3.84 0.47
C VAL A 123 10.24 -2.93 -0.29
N ALA A 124 10.78 -1.93 0.41
CA ALA A 124 11.91 -1.13 -0.07
C ALA A 124 13.22 -1.87 0.22
N THR A 125 14.21 -1.78 -0.66
CA THR A 125 15.52 -2.39 -0.45
C THR A 125 16.59 -1.32 -0.26
N THR A 126 17.65 -1.64 0.47
CA THR A 126 18.83 -0.76 0.60
C THR A 126 19.56 -0.54 -0.73
N ALA A 127 19.25 -1.33 -1.75
CA ALA A 127 19.77 -1.18 -3.11
C ALA A 127 18.99 -0.17 -3.97
N GLY A 128 18.02 0.56 -3.39
CA GLY A 128 17.23 1.55 -4.13
C GLY A 128 16.18 0.92 -5.05
N GLN A 129 15.62 -0.22 -4.68
CA GLN A 129 14.50 -0.87 -5.38
C GLN A 129 13.32 -1.04 -4.45
N PHE A 130 12.14 -0.59 -4.84
CA PHE A 130 10.88 -0.96 -4.21
C PHE A 130 10.32 -2.17 -4.97
N ARG A 131 10.04 -3.27 -4.28
CA ARG A 131 9.69 -4.56 -4.88
C ARG A 131 8.32 -5.02 -4.41
N ALA A 132 7.57 -5.62 -5.31
CA ALA A 132 6.36 -6.34 -4.96
C ALA A 132 6.24 -7.63 -5.76
N SER A 133 5.87 -8.70 -5.08
CA SER A 133 5.53 -9.97 -5.72
C SER A 133 4.31 -10.59 -5.05
N GLY A 134 3.60 -11.44 -5.77
CA GLY A 134 2.39 -12.06 -5.25
C GLY A 134 1.49 -12.64 -6.32
N GLN A 135 0.21 -12.75 -5.99
CA GLN A 135 -0.82 -13.31 -6.86
C GLN A 135 -2.08 -12.44 -6.84
N TYR A 136 -2.71 -12.32 -8.00
CA TYR A 136 -4.05 -11.74 -8.13
C TYR A 136 -5.09 -12.83 -8.43
N PHE A 137 -6.32 -12.60 -8.01
CA PHE A 137 -7.49 -13.43 -8.31
C PHE A 137 -8.66 -12.55 -8.73
N VAL A 138 -9.35 -12.96 -9.78
CA VAL A 138 -10.54 -12.29 -10.30
C VAL A 138 -11.66 -13.33 -10.28
N ALA A 139 -12.55 -13.18 -9.31
CA ALA A 139 -13.75 -14.00 -9.15
C ALA A 139 -14.94 -13.32 -9.83
N VAL A 140 -15.82 -14.11 -10.45
CA VAL A 140 -16.98 -13.62 -11.22
C VAL A 140 -18.24 -14.34 -10.75
N GLU A 141 -19.21 -13.58 -10.23
CA GLU A 141 -20.37 -14.15 -9.54
C GLU A 141 -21.32 -14.93 -10.48
N ASN A 142 -21.41 -14.53 -11.75
CA ASN A 142 -22.37 -15.08 -12.73
C ASN A 142 -21.79 -16.21 -13.61
N GLY A 143 -20.82 -16.99 -13.10
CA GLY A 143 -20.19 -18.08 -13.85
C GLY A 143 -19.36 -17.63 -15.06
N GLY A 144 -18.99 -16.35 -15.09
CA GLY A 144 -18.06 -15.82 -16.08
C GLY A 144 -16.64 -16.35 -15.85
N ARG A 145 -15.72 -16.01 -16.75
CA ARG A 145 -14.37 -16.55 -16.70
C ARG A 145 -13.57 -15.92 -15.56
N GLU A 146 -13.28 -16.73 -14.55
CA GLU A 146 -12.33 -16.39 -13.49
C GLU A 146 -10.88 -16.39 -14.01
N ARG A 147 -10.04 -15.60 -13.34
CA ARG A 147 -8.61 -15.51 -13.68
C ARG A 147 -7.76 -15.41 -12.43
N SER A 148 -6.55 -15.93 -12.51
CA SER A 148 -5.49 -15.66 -11.54
C SER A 148 -4.15 -15.56 -12.26
N GLY A 149 -3.17 -14.98 -11.60
CA GLY A 149 -1.82 -14.85 -12.14
C GLY A 149 -0.85 -14.29 -11.11
N LEU A 150 0.43 -14.59 -11.31
CA LEU A 150 1.50 -14.05 -10.48
C LEU A 150 1.88 -12.66 -10.97
N PHE A 151 2.37 -11.82 -10.07
CA PHE A 151 3.05 -10.57 -10.39
C PHE A 151 4.39 -10.51 -9.68
N ASP A 152 5.36 -9.87 -10.33
CA ASP A 152 6.68 -9.54 -9.79
C ASP A 152 7.10 -8.22 -10.46
N LEU A 153 7.14 -7.15 -9.68
CA LEU A 153 7.34 -5.79 -10.14
C LEU A 153 8.38 -5.10 -9.26
N SER A 154 9.15 -4.19 -9.87
CA SER A 154 10.07 -3.35 -9.13
C SER A 154 10.18 -1.97 -9.73
N VAL A 155 10.31 -0.97 -8.85
CA VAL A 155 10.50 0.44 -9.20
C VAL A 155 11.78 0.95 -8.52
N PRO A 156 12.71 1.57 -9.26
CA PRO A 156 13.90 2.16 -8.69
C PRO A 156 13.58 3.44 -7.90
N PHE A 157 14.36 3.71 -6.86
CA PHE A 157 14.34 4.97 -6.12
C PHE A 157 15.74 5.34 -5.61
N ASP A 158 15.95 6.62 -5.29
CA ASP A 158 17.19 7.08 -4.67
C ASP A 158 17.17 6.78 -3.16
N PRO A 159 18.01 5.86 -2.66
CA PRO A 159 18.03 5.50 -1.24
C PRO A 159 18.46 6.65 -0.33
N GLU A 160 19.22 7.63 -0.85
CA GLU A 160 19.68 8.79 -0.08
C GLU A 160 18.59 9.86 0.08
N ALA A 161 17.53 9.80 -0.73
CA ALA A 161 16.39 10.72 -0.67
C ALA A 161 15.36 10.36 0.42
N GLY A 162 15.63 9.32 1.22
CA GLY A 162 14.88 8.98 2.43
C GLY A 162 13.46 8.45 2.20
N PRO A 163 12.61 8.45 3.24
CA PRO A 163 11.29 7.80 3.20
C PRO A 163 10.32 8.38 2.16
N THR A 164 10.47 9.66 1.80
CA THR A 164 9.68 10.29 0.73
C THR A 164 9.91 9.62 -0.63
N ALA A 165 11.16 9.23 -0.94
CA ALA A 165 11.47 8.51 -2.18
C ALA A 165 10.88 7.09 -2.17
N ILE A 166 10.89 6.42 -1.01
CA ILE A 166 10.21 5.13 -0.81
C ILE A 166 8.70 5.27 -1.04
N ALA A 167 8.07 6.31 -0.50
CA ALA A 167 6.65 6.56 -0.67
C ALA A 167 6.27 6.81 -2.14
N ALA A 168 7.08 7.57 -2.88
CA ALA A 168 6.88 7.79 -4.31
C ALA A 168 7.05 6.49 -5.11
N ALA A 169 8.06 5.68 -4.80
CA ALA A 169 8.31 4.40 -5.45
C ALA A 169 7.18 3.39 -5.20
N ARG A 170 6.63 3.33 -3.98
CA ARG A 170 5.44 2.53 -3.66
C ARG A 170 4.26 2.97 -4.52
N GLY A 171 3.98 4.27 -4.59
CA GLY A 171 2.87 4.79 -5.40
C GLY A 171 2.98 4.43 -6.88
N GLN A 172 4.18 4.52 -7.46
CA GLN A 172 4.43 4.08 -8.83
C GLN A 172 4.29 2.57 -9.00
N LEU A 173 4.82 1.77 -8.08
CA LEU A 173 4.70 0.32 -8.15
C LEU A 173 3.23 -0.13 -8.09
N ILE A 174 2.41 0.50 -7.25
CA ILE A 174 0.97 0.20 -7.16
C ILE A 174 0.21 0.62 -8.42
N LEU A 175 0.60 1.73 -9.06
CA LEU A 175 0.08 2.10 -10.39
C LEU A 175 0.44 1.05 -11.45
N ASP A 176 1.69 0.60 -11.48
CA ASP A 176 2.16 -0.42 -12.42
C ASP A 176 1.42 -1.75 -12.22
N LEU A 177 1.19 -2.13 -10.95
CA LEU A 177 0.39 -3.31 -10.60
C LEU A 177 -1.07 -3.18 -11.05
N ALA A 178 -1.71 -2.03 -10.86
CA ALA A 178 -3.06 -1.80 -11.35
C ALA A 178 -3.14 -1.96 -12.88
N ALA A 179 -2.18 -1.40 -13.62
CA ALA A 179 -2.10 -1.54 -15.07
C ALA A 179 -1.85 -3.00 -15.49
N TYR A 180 -0.98 -3.71 -14.77
CA TYR A 180 -0.72 -5.13 -15.00
C TYR A 180 -1.99 -5.98 -14.82
N VAL A 181 -2.71 -5.79 -13.71
CA VAL A 181 -3.94 -6.54 -13.42
C VAL A 181 -5.06 -6.19 -14.40
N ALA A 182 -5.20 -4.92 -14.80
CA ALA A 182 -6.18 -4.52 -15.80
C ALA A 182 -6.00 -5.27 -17.12
N ARG A 183 -4.75 -5.38 -17.62
CA ARG A 183 -4.44 -6.04 -18.89
C ARG A 183 -4.52 -7.56 -18.83
N ASN A 184 -4.13 -8.16 -17.70
CA ASN A 184 -3.96 -9.62 -17.60
C ASN A 184 -5.13 -10.32 -16.88
N GLY A 185 -5.67 -9.69 -15.84
CA GLY A 185 -6.71 -10.23 -14.97
C GLY A 185 -8.12 -9.74 -15.31
N LEU A 186 -8.29 -8.51 -15.79
CA LEU A 186 -9.62 -7.92 -16.01
C LEU A 186 -10.10 -7.96 -17.47
N ARG A 187 -9.63 -8.90 -18.29
CA ARG A 187 -9.95 -8.99 -19.72
C ARG A 187 -11.03 -10.01 -20.08
#